data_AF-A0A940U3Y4-F1
#
_entry.id   AF-A0A940U3Y4-F1
#
_cell.length_a   1.000
_cell.length_b   1.000
_cell.length_c   1.000
_cell.angle_alpha   90.00
_cell.angle_beta   90.00
_cell.angle_gamma   90.00
#
_symmetry.space_group_name_H-M   'P 1'
#
loop_
_entity.id
_entity.type
_entity.pdbx_description
1 polymer ?
#
loop_
_entity_poly.entity_id
_entity_poly.type
_entity_poly.pdbx_seq_one_letter_code
_entity_poly.pdbx_strand_id
1 'polypeptide(L)'
;MVGHEEKERLEAAQSGKALWKKWGPYLSERQWGTVREDYSENGDAWGYFTHDQARSRAYRWGEDGLAGISDDKQRLCFALALWNGKDPILKERLFGITNSEGNHGEDVKEYYFYLDSTPTHSYMKYLYKYPQAAYPYEDLVNTNRERARQEQEYELIDTGVFNQDRYFDVFVEYAKESP
;
A
#
# COMPACT_ATOMS: atom_id res chain seq x y z
N MET A 1 23.46 11.24 10.89
CA MET A 1 24.48 10.37 11.52
C MET A 1 23.84 9.02 11.73
N VAL A 2 24.30 7.98 11.03
CA VAL A 2 23.91 6.60 11.38
C VAL A 2 24.50 6.35 12.77
N GLY A 3 23.64 6.14 13.78
CA GLY A 3 24.10 5.86 15.14
C GLY A 3 25.03 4.64 15.14
N HIS A 4 26.01 4.62 16.04
CA HIS A 4 26.99 3.54 16.17
C HIS A 4 26.34 2.14 16.12
N GLU A 5 25.18 1.98 16.77
CA GLU A 5 24.41 0.73 16.81
C GLU A 5 23.88 0.27 15.45
N GLU A 6 23.35 1.16 14.61
CA GLU A 6 22.78 0.74 13.33
C GLU A 6 23.88 0.27 12.37
N LYS A 7 25.08 0.85 12.47
CA LYS A 7 26.24 0.37 11.74
C LYS A 7 26.61 -1.06 12.18
N GLU A 8 26.60 -1.34 13.48
CA GLU A 8 26.84 -2.69 14.00
C GLU A 8 25.77 -3.69 13.53
N ARG A 9 24.48 -3.31 13.56
CA ARG A 9 23.39 -4.16 13.04
C ARG A 9 23.57 -4.46 11.55
N LEU A 10 23.97 -3.47 10.76
CA LEU A 10 24.27 -3.63 9.34
C LEU A 10 25.45 -4.58 9.09
N GLU A 11 26.56 -4.41 9.82
CA GLU A 11 27.72 -5.30 9.72
C GLU A 11 27.36 -6.74 10.14
N ALA A 12 26.56 -6.89 11.20
CA ALA A 12 26.07 -8.19 11.64
C ALA A 12 25.14 -8.85 10.61
N ALA A 13 24.30 -8.07 9.93
CA ALA A 13 23.44 -8.56 8.85
C ALA A 13 24.25 -8.96 7.61
N GLN A 14 25.21 -8.14 7.18
CA GLN A 14 26.06 -8.40 6.01
C GLN A 14 26.97 -9.62 6.22
N SER A 15 27.49 -9.79 7.43
CA SER A 15 28.33 -10.94 7.80
C SER A 15 27.53 -12.21 8.12
N GLY A 16 26.18 -12.15 8.09
CA GLY A 16 25.31 -13.28 8.41
C GLY A 16 25.30 -13.69 9.89
N LYS A 17 25.87 -12.87 10.78
CA LYS A 17 25.88 -13.12 12.24
C LYS A 17 24.51 -12.91 12.89
N ALA A 18 23.68 -12.07 12.29
CA ALA A 18 22.35 -11.72 12.80
C ALA A 18 21.38 -11.54 11.64
N LEU A 19 20.13 -11.99 11.80
CA LEU A 19 19.13 -11.98 10.74
C LEU A 19 18.27 -10.71 10.78
N TRP A 20 18.88 -9.55 10.98
CA TRP A 20 18.14 -8.27 11.09
C TRP A 20 17.21 -7.98 9.89
N LYS A 21 17.53 -8.48 8.70
CA LYS A 21 16.71 -8.32 7.48
C LYS A 21 15.76 -9.49 7.23
N LYS A 22 15.52 -10.34 8.23
CA LYS A 22 14.65 -11.52 8.10
C LYS A 22 13.22 -11.15 7.78
N TRP A 23 12.76 -10.03 8.31
CA TRP A 23 11.45 -9.45 8.01
C TRP A 23 11.55 -7.94 7.91
N GLY A 24 10.65 -7.32 7.17
CA GLY A 24 10.68 -5.90 6.88
C GLY A 24 9.52 -5.48 5.98
N PRO A 25 9.56 -4.27 5.40
CA PRO A 25 8.51 -3.73 4.55
C PRO A 25 8.64 -4.30 3.13
N TYR A 26 8.61 -5.62 3.02
CA TYR A 26 8.76 -6.35 1.75
C TYR A 26 7.40 -6.76 1.17
N LEU A 27 6.31 -6.46 1.87
CA LEU A 27 4.94 -6.68 1.39
C LEU A 27 4.49 -5.47 0.58
N SER A 28 3.94 -5.72 -0.61
CA SER A 28 3.36 -4.67 -1.45
C SER A 28 2.13 -4.07 -0.77
N GLU A 29 1.86 -2.78 -0.95
CA GLU A 29 0.61 -2.18 -0.43
C GLU A 29 -0.55 -2.25 -1.44
N ARG A 30 -0.24 -2.63 -2.69
CA ARG A 30 -1.16 -2.86 -3.81
C ARG A 30 -0.54 -3.86 -4.78
N GLN A 31 -1.26 -4.93 -5.12
CA GLN A 31 -0.80 -5.95 -6.07
C GLN A 31 -1.90 -6.52 -6.98
N TRP A 32 -3.07 -5.87 -7.05
CA TRP A 32 -4.08 -6.14 -8.07
C TRP A 32 -3.73 -5.46 -9.41
N GLY A 33 -4.29 -5.94 -10.51
CA GLY A 33 -4.04 -5.41 -11.86
C GLY A 33 -2.63 -5.68 -12.39
N THR A 34 -2.06 -6.85 -12.12
CA THR A 34 -0.68 -7.20 -12.49
C THR A 34 -0.59 -8.35 -13.48
N VAL A 35 0.44 -8.32 -14.32
CA VAL A 35 0.75 -9.37 -15.32
C VAL A 35 0.89 -10.77 -14.70
N ARG A 36 1.34 -10.85 -13.44
CA ARG A 36 1.52 -12.15 -12.76
C ARG A 36 0.19 -12.81 -12.40
N GLU A 37 -0.86 -12.02 -12.17
CA GLU A 37 -2.19 -12.49 -11.81
C GLU A 37 -3.16 -12.52 -13.00
N ASP A 38 -2.64 -12.25 -14.21
CA ASP A 38 -3.40 -12.32 -15.45
C ASP A 38 -3.63 -13.77 -15.88
N TYR A 39 -4.91 -14.16 -15.90
CA TYR A 39 -5.38 -15.43 -16.46
C TYR A 39 -6.49 -15.18 -17.49
N SER A 40 -6.56 -13.97 -18.05
CA SER A 40 -7.47 -13.62 -19.13
C SER A 40 -7.10 -14.35 -20.41
N GLU A 41 -8.09 -14.63 -21.26
CA GLU A 41 -7.86 -15.27 -22.55
C GLU A 41 -7.21 -14.32 -23.58
N ASN A 42 -7.31 -13.00 -23.34
CA ASN A 42 -6.90 -11.94 -24.25
C ASN A 42 -5.64 -11.16 -23.80
N GLY A 43 -5.06 -11.48 -22.64
CA GLY A 43 -3.88 -10.80 -22.10
C GLY A 43 -4.18 -9.42 -21.49
N ASP A 44 -5.39 -9.19 -21.00
CA ASP A 44 -5.78 -7.98 -20.28
C ASP A 44 -5.30 -8.01 -18.82
N ALA A 45 -3.99 -7.86 -18.64
CA ALA A 45 -3.36 -7.96 -17.32
C ALA A 45 -3.84 -6.93 -16.29
N TRP A 46 -4.26 -5.74 -16.73
CA TRP A 46 -4.68 -4.66 -15.85
C TRP A 46 -6.18 -4.69 -15.54
N GLY A 47 -7.01 -5.17 -16.48
CA GLY A 47 -8.46 -5.31 -16.30
C GLY A 47 -8.91 -6.65 -15.72
N TYR A 48 -8.09 -7.71 -15.82
CA TYR A 48 -8.49 -9.05 -15.39
C TYR A 48 -8.63 -9.18 -13.88
N PHE A 49 -7.65 -8.70 -13.10
CA PHE A 49 -7.64 -8.83 -11.65
C PHE A 49 -7.89 -7.48 -10.98
N THR A 50 -9.16 -7.16 -10.76
CA THR A 50 -9.60 -5.85 -10.25
C THR A 50 -9.42 -5.70 -8.74
N HIS A 51 -9.46 -4.45 -8.26
CA HIS A 51 -9.53 -4.15 -6.82
C HIS A 51 -10.70 -4.87 -6.11
N ASP A 52 -11.85 -5.06 -6.78
CA ASP A 52 -12.99 -5.76 -6.16
C ASP A 52 -12.69 -7.24 -5.92
N GLN A 53 -12.00 -7.89 -6.87
CA GLN A 53 -11.52 -9.26 -6.71
C GLN A 53 -10.43 -9.38 -5.65
N ALA A 54 -9.54 -8.39 -5.54
CA ALA A 54 -8.42 -8.38 -4.59
C ALA A 54 -8.83 -8.70 -3.14
N ARG A 55 -10.04 -8.32 -2.74
CA ARG A 55 -10.57 -8.54 -1.38
C ARG A 55 -11.02 -9.97 -1.11
N SER A 56 -11.30 -10.72 -2.17
CA SER A 56 -12.03 -11.99 -2.08
C SER A 56 -11.38 -13.12 -2.88
N ARG A 57 -10.22 -12.87 -3.49
CA ARG A 57 -9.45 -13.83 -4.28
C ARG A 57 -8.10 -14.05 -3.65
N ALA A 58 -7.74 -15.31 -3.44
CA ALA A 58 -6.39 -15.69 -3.05
C ALA A 58 -5.42 -15.40 -4.21
N TYR A 59 -4.33 -14.72 -3.90
CA TYR A 59 -3.27 -14.41 -4.84
C TYR A 59 -2.41 -15.67 -5.02
N ARG A 60 -1.81 -15.84 -6.20
CA ARG A 60 -0.93 -16.98 -6.49
C ARG A 60 0.55 -16.60 -6.48
N TRP A 61 0.88 -15.37 -6.86
CA TRP A 61 2.26 -14.93 -7.09
C TRP A 61 2.72 -13.79 -6.20
N GLY A 62 1.98 -13.49 -5.13
CA GLY A 62 2.39 -12.59 -4.07
C GLY A 62 1.22 -12.25 -3.17
N GLU A 63 1.32 -11.15 -2.44
CA GLU A 63 0.32 -10.69 -1.48
C GLU A 63 0.42 -9.17 -1.37
N ASP A 64 -0.64 -8.52 -0.91
CA ASP A 64 -0.61 -7.10 -0.53
C ASP A 64 -1.23 -6.83 0.83
N GLY A 65 -0.89 -5.68 1.41
CA GLY A 65 -1.43 -5.26 2.69
C GLY A 65 -0.99 -3.85 3.10
N LEU A 66 -1.91 -3.07 3.64
CA LEU A 66 -1.69 -1.71 4.12
C LEU A 66 -0.70 -1.71 5.28
N ALA A 67 0.34 -0.86 5.21
CA ALA A 67 1.41 -0.80 6.20
C ALA A 67 2.00 -2.19 6.51
N GLY A 68 2.12 -3.03 5.48
CA GLY A 68 2.45 -4.43 5.60
C GLY A 68 3.94 -4.72 5.86
N ILE A 69 4.21 -5.80 6.59
CA ILE A 69 5.52 -6.43 6.69
C ILE A 69 5.44 -7.90 6.29
N SER A 70 6.55 -8.44 5.82
CA SER A 70 6.69 -9.88 5.58
C SER A 70 8.08 -10.36 5.93
N ASP A 71 8.25 -11.69 6.04
CA ASP A 71 9.59 -12.26 5.98
C ASP A 71 10.20 -12.08 4.58
N ASP A 72 11.53 -12.24 4.48
CA ASP A 72 12.35 -12.11 3.28
C ASP A 72 11.94 -13.05 2.13
N LYS A 73 11.09 -14.04 2.43
CA LYS A 73 10.54 -15.00 1.46
C LYS A 73 9.03 -14.87 1.26
N GLN A 74 8.39 -13.86 1.86
CA GLN A 74 6.94 -13.63 1.81
C GLN A 74 6.09 -14.87 2.15
N ARG A 75 6.56 -15.69 3.09
CA ARG A 75 5.83 -16.86 3.61
C ARG A 75 4.87 -16.47 4.72
N LEU A 76 5.23 -15.44 5.49
CA LEU A 76 4.39 -14.82 6.49
C LEU A 76 4.23 -13.35 6.11
N CYS A 77 2.99 -12.94 5.89
CA CYS A 77 2.59 -11.57 5.63
C CYS A 77 1.73 -11.09 6.81
N PHE A 78 2.02 -9.89 7.29
CA PHE A 78 1.28 -9.22 8.35
C PHE A 78 0.93 -7.82 7.88
N ALA A 79 -0.33 -7.42 8.02
CA ALA A 79 -0.81 -6.12 7.56
C ALA A 79 -1.94 -5.62 8.45
N LEU A 80 -2.20 -4.31 8.35
CA LEU A 80 -3.28 -3.63 9.05
C LEU A 80 -4.56 -3.67 8.21
N ALA A 81 -5.71 -3.89 8.86
CA ALA A 81 -7.03 -3.70 8.27
C ALA A 81 -7.83 -2.73 9.14
N LEU A 82 -8.42 -1.71 8.52
CA LEU A 82 -9.15 -0.64 9.20
C LEU A 82 -10.62 -0.59 8.75
N TRP A 83 -11.48 -0.08 9.63
CA TRP A 83 -12.85 0.27 9.27
C TRP A 83 -13.28 1.52 10.04
N ASN A 84 -13.64 2.57 9.31
CA ASN A 84 -14.15 3.83 9.87
C ASN A 84 -15.64 3.75 10.27
N GLY A 85 -16.28 2.59 10.13
CA GLY A 85 -17.71 2.40 10.40
C GLY A 85 -18.64 2.83 9.26
N LYS A 86 -18.11 3.36 8.16
CA LYS A 86 -18.87 3.89 7.02
C LYS A 86 -18.45 3.31 5.68
N ASP A 87 -17.21 2.85 5.56
CA ASP A 87 -16.71 2.24 4.33
C ASP A 87 -17.49 0.95 4.05
N PRO A 88 -17.76 0.67 2.75
CA PRO A 88 -18.44 -0.55 2.35
C PRO A 88 -17.56 -1.80 2.50
N ILE A 89 -16.25 -1.62 2.70
CA ILE A 89 -15.24 -2.68 2.81
C ILE A 89 -14.17 -2.30 3.85
N LEU A 90 -13.41 -3.29 4.30
CA LEU A 90 -12.22 -3.03 5.13
C LEU A 90 -11.14 -2.33 4.29
N LYS A 91 -10.49 -1.34 4.88
CA LYS A 91 -9.31 -0.71 4.32
C LYS A 91 -8.08 -1.53 4.69
N GLU A 92 -7.78 -2.51 3.84
CA GLU A 92 -6.71 -3.51 4.02
C GLU A 92 -5.56 -3.35 3.01
N ARG A 93 -5.72 -2.50 2.00
CA ARG A 93 -4.74 -2.19 0.96
C ARG A 93 -4.96 -0.79 0.39
N LEU A 94 -3.97 -0.27 -0.33
CA LEU A 94 -4.11 1.01 -1.03
C LEU A 94 -5.00 0.85 -2.26
N PHE A 95 -5.94 1.78 -2.41
CA PHE A 95 -6.74 1.90 -3.62
C PHE A 95 -6.04 2.76 -4.65
N GLY A 96 -6.39 2.54 -5.92
CA GLY A 96 -5.97 3.38 -7.01
C GLY A 96 -6.75 3.04 -8.25
N ILE A 97 -6.38 3.67 -9.35
CA ILE A 97 -6.99 3.49 -10.66
C ILE A 97 -5.99 2.81 -11.60
N THR A 98 -6.48 2.08 -12.60
CA THR A 98 -5.64 1.45 -13.64
C THR A 98 -5.29 2.42 -14.76
N ASN A 99 -4.41 1.98 -15.68
CA ASN A 99 -4.03 2.76 -16.86
C ASN A 99 -5.20 3.20 -17.74
N SER A 100 -6.28 2.42 -17.83
CA SER A 100 -7.47 2.77 -18.61
C SER A 100 -8.44 3.68 -17.86
N GLU A 101 -8.23 3.88 -16.57
CA GLU A 101 -9.08 4.65 -15.68
C GLU A 101 -8.50 6.03 -15.36
N GLY A 102 -7.19 6.23 -15.50
CA GLY A 102 -6.52 7.51 -15.31
C GLY A 102 -6.13 8.18 -16.62
N ASN A 103 -6.19 9.51 -16.65
CA ASN A 103 -5.80 10.31 -17.82
C ASN A 103 -4.28 10.38 -18.02
N HIS A 104 -3.48 10.16 -16.96
CA HIS A 104 -2.01 10.05 -17.02
C HIS A 104 -1.48 8.65 -16.67
N GLY A 105 -2.37 7.66 -16.55
CA GLY A 105 -2.02 6.25 -16.33
C GLY A 105 -2.51 5.70 -14.99
N GLU A 106 -1.90 4.59 -14.56
CA GLU A 106 -2.14 4.00 -13.26
C GLU A 106 -1.69 4.94 -12.13
N ASP A 107 -2.55 5.13 -11.13
CA ASP A 107 -2.27 6.01 -10.01
C ASP A 107 -2.92 5.54 -8.70
N VAL A 108 -2.22 5.76 -7.58
CA VAL A 108 -2.67 5.43 -6.23
C VAL A 108 -3.40 6.62 -5.64
N LYS A 109 -4.69 6.47 -5.33
CA LYS A 109 -5.54 7.58 -4.90
C LYS A 109 -5.57 7.76 -3.38
N GLU A 110 -4.44 7.54 -2.71
CA GLU A 110 -4.35 7.48 -1.24
C GLU A 110 -3.29 8.46 -0.72
N TYR A 111 -3.44 8.90 0.53
CA TYR A 111 -2.43 9.73 1.20
C TYR A 111 -1.76 8.96 2.32
N TYR A 112 -0.49 8.63 2.11
CA TYR A 112 0.34 7.88 3.03
C TYR A 112 1.80 8.35 2.95
N PHE A 113 2.53 8.13 4.03
CA PHE A 113 3.89 8.63 4.19
C PHE A 113 4.75 7.63 4.94
N TYR A 114 5.90 7.27 4.35
CA TYR A 114 6.97 6.58 5.06
C TYR A 114 7.74 7.64 5.87
N LEU A 115 7.59 7.60 7.19
CA LEU A 115 8.15 8.63 8.07
C LEU A 115 9.56 8.28 8.53
N ASP A 116 9.82 7.00 8.80
CA ASP A 116 11.14 6.52 9.19
C ASP A 116 11.31 5.04 8.82
N SER A 117 12.53 4.65 8.44
CA SER A 117 12.91 3.26 8.25
C SER A 117 14.43 3.13 8.30
N THR A 118 14.92 2.46 9.33
CA THR A 118 16.34 2.14 9.44
C THR A 118 16.77 1.15 8.34
N PRO A 119 18.03 1.17 7.86
CA PRO A 119 18.52 0.24 6.84
C PRO A 119 18.38 -1.26 7.17
N THR A 120 18.32 -1.61 8.45
CA THR A 120 18.06 -2.97 8.94
C THR A 120 16.59 -3.24 9.24
N HIS A 121 15.72 -2.24 9.07
CA HIS A 121 14.33 -2.26 9.48
C HIS A 121 14.18 -2.64 10.97
N SER A 122 15.14 -2.24 11.80
CA SER A 122 15.07 -2.38 13.26
C SER A 122 14.00 -1.46 13.86
N TYR A 123 13.73 -0.35 13.19
CA TYR A 123 12.59 0.52 13.40
C TYR A 123 12.01 0.99 12.06
N MET A 124 10.68 1.06 12.00
CA MET A 124 9.88 1.54 10.86
C MET A 124 8.68 2.33 11.36
N LYS A 125 8.36 3.45 10.69
CA LYS A 125 7.21 4.29 10.98
C LYS A 125 6.50 4.72 9.71
N TYR A 126 5.19 4.55 9.70
CA TYR A 126 4.29 4.85 8.59
C TYR A 126 3.13 5.69 9.08
N LEU A 127 2.61 6.56 8.21
CA LEU A 127 1.42 7.36 8.45
C LEU A 127 0.45 7.17 7.30
N TYR A 128 -0.79 6.83 7.60
CA TYR A 128 -1.90 6.80 6.66
C TYR A 128 -3.00 7.79 7.05
N LYS A 129 -3.49 8.56 6.07
CA LYS A 129 -4.61 9.48 6.25
C LYS A 129 -5.90 8.76 5.88
N TYR A 130 -6.64 8.30 6.88
CA TYR A 130 -7.86 7.52 6.67
C TYR A 130 -9.12 8.38 6.80
N PRO A 131 -9.98 8.51 5.78
CA PRO A 131 -11.15 9.38 5.89
C PRO A 131 -12.16 8.95 6.97
N GLN A 132 -12.77 9.92 7.65
CA GLN A 132 -13.88 9.66 8.59
C GLN A 132 -15.23 9.47 7.89
N ALA A 133 -15.31 9.79 6.60
CA ALA A 133 -16.44 9.53 5.71
C ALA A 133 -16.17 8.26 4.88
N ALA A 134 -17.21 7.73 4.24
CA ALA A 134 -17.04 6.61 3.32
C ALA A 134 -16.05 6.99 2.20
N TYR A 135 -15.09 6.12 1.92
CA TYR A 135 -14.09 6.33 0.90
C TYR A 135 -14.74 6.42 -0.50
N PRO A 136 -14.43 7.45 -1.31
CA PRO A 136 -15.15 7.75 -2.56
C PRO A 136 -14.63 6.94 -3.76
N TYR A 137 -14.71 5.61 -3.69
CA TYR A 137 -14.19 4.71 -4.74
C TYR A 137 -14.78 4.98 -6.13
N GLU A 138 -16.10 5.04 -6.23
CA GLU A 138 -16.79 5.21 -7.53
C GLU A 138 -16.58 6.60 -8.13
N ASP A 139 -16.58 7.64 -7.30
CA ASP A 139 -16.32 9.02 -7.73
C ASP A 139 -14.91 9.14 -8.36
N LEU A 140 -13.89 8.60 -7.66
CA LEU A 140 -12.52 8.58 -8.17
C LEU A 140 -12.41 7.88 -9.52
N VAL A 141 -13.07 6.74 -9.70
CA VAL A 141 -13.02 5.98 -10.97
C VAL A 141 -13.78 6.72 -12.07
N ASN A 142 -15.01 7.15 -11.81
CA ASN A 142 -15.88 7.76 -12.81
C ASN A 142 -15.33 9.10 -13.29
N THR A 143 -14.91 9.97 -12.37
CA THR A 143 -14.37 11.28 -12.74
C THR A 143 -13.04 11.16 -13.48
N ASN A 144 -12.11 10.28 -13.06
CA ASN A 144 -10.84 10.13 -13.76
C ASN A 144 -11.00 9.56 -15.18
N ARG A 145 -11.96 8.64 -15.40
CA ARG A 145 -12.27 8.09 -16.74
C ARG A 145 -12.73 9.15 -17.74
N GLU A 146 -13.39 10.19 -17.26
CA GLU A 146 -13.92 11.27 -18.10
C GLU A 146 -12.86 12.34 -18.43
N ARG A 147 -11.73 12.36 -17.69
CA ARG A 147 -10.69 13.38 -17.89
C ARG A 147 -9.87 13.11 -19.15
N ALA A 148 -9.62 14.18 -19.88
CA ALA A 148 -8.70 14.15 -21.00
C ALA A 148 -7.24 14.31 -20.54
N ARG A 149 -6.31 13.93 -21.42
CA ARG A 149 -4.87 13.94 -21.13
C ARG A 149 -4.30 15.33 -20.79
N GLN A 150 -4.92 16.40 -21.27
CA GLN A 150 -4.50 17.77 -20.98
C GLN A 150 -5.00 18.30 -19.62
N GLU A 151 -5.95 17.62 -19.00
CA GLU A 151 -6.49 18.00 -17.69
C GLU A 151 -5.56 17.50 -16.57
N GLN A 152 -5.65 18.13 -15.40
CA GLN A 152 -5.00 17.61 -14.21
C GLN A 152 -5.68 16.30 -13.77
N GLU A 153 -4.97 15.47 -13.03
CA GLU A 153 -5.55 14.29 -12.39
C GLU A 153 -6.62 14.70 -11.37
N TYR A 154 -7.60 13.84 -11.11
CA TYR A 154 -8.56 14.03 -10.03
C TYR A 154 -8.13 13.21 -8.82
N GLU A 155 -7.75 13.92 -7.75
CA GLU A 155 -7.16 13.35 -6.56
C GLU A 155 -8.18 13.12 -5.44
N LEU A 156 -7.83 12.25 -4.47
CA LEU A 156 -8.70 12.00 -3.32
C LEU A 156 -9.02 13.28 -2.54
N ILE A 157 -8.12 14.27 -2.50
CA ILE A 157 -8.40 15.56 -1.85
C ILE A 157 -9.49 16.37 -2.56
N ASP A 158 -9.60 16.23 -3.89
CA ASP A 158 -10.57 16.98 -4.70
C ASP A 158 -12.01 16.53 -4.47
N THR A 159 -12.20 15.28 -4.02
CA THR A 159 -13.50 14.73 -3.61
C THR A 159 -14.10 15.46 -2.40
N GLY A 160 -13.28 16.22 -1.67
CA GLY A 160 -13.68 16.88 -0.43
C GLY A 160 -13.86 15.93 0.76
N VAL A 161 -13.46 14.65 0.65
CA VAL A 161 -13.57 13.68 1.75
C VAL A 161 -12.79 14.12 2.99
N PHE A 162 -11.71 14.89 2.81
CA PHE A 162 -10.89 15.46 3.87
C PHE A 162 -11.27 16.88 4.28
N ASN A 163 -12.32 17.47 3.70
CA ASN A 163 -12.78 18.79 4.09
C ASN A 163 -13.06 18.84 5.60
N GLN A 164 -12.70 19.97 6.21
CA GLN A 164 -12.80 20.19 7.67
C GLN A 164 -11.89 19.25 8.49
N ASP A 165 -10.76 18.83 7.93
CA ASP A 165 -9.81 17.92 8.56
C ASP A 165 -10.43 16.58 9.00
N ARG A 166 -11.40 16.09 8.23
CA ARG A 166 -12.16 14.86 8.54
C ARG A 166 -11.45 13.59 8.10
N TYR A 167 -10.29 13.37 8.72
CA TYR A 167 -9.51 12.14 8.61
C TYR A 167 -9.02 11.69 9.97
N PHE A 168 -8.54 10.46 10.03
CA PHE A 168 -7.73 9.92 11.10
C PHE A 168 -6.28 9.89 10.65
N ASP A 169 -5.38 10.29 11.54
CA ASP A 169 -3.96 10.00 11.39
C ASP A 169 -3.68 8.63 11.99
N VAL A 170 -3.43 7.66 11.12
CA VAL A 170 -3.11 6.29 11.52
C VAL A 170 -1.60 6.13 11.46
N PHE A 171 -0.95 6.25 12.62
CA PHE A 171 0.46 5.94 12.77
C PHE A 171 0.64 4.44 13.01
N VAL A 172 1.52 3.82 12.22
CA VAL A 172 1.90 2.41 12.37
C VAL A 172 3.41 2.34 12.60
N GLU A 173 3.80 1.68 13.68
CA GLU A 173 5.19 1.54 14.07
C GLU A 173 5.52 0.07 14.30
N TYR A 174 6.65 -0.35 13.74
CA TYR A 174 7.23 -1.67 13.98
C TYR A 174 8.64 -1.51 14.51
N ALA A 175 8.94 -2.22 15.59
CA ALA A 175 10.25 -2.23 16.22
C ALA A 175 10.71 -3.68 16.46
N LYS A 176 11.97 -3.95 16.14
CA LYS A 176 12.65 -5.20 16.46
C LYS A 176 13.32 -5.07 17.80
N GLU A 177 12.96 -5.94 18.73
CA GLU A 177 13.73 -6.12 19.97
C GLU A 177 15.07 -6.81 19.67
N SER A 178 15.08 -7.79 18.76
CA SER A 178 16.24 -8.59 18.41
C SER A 178 16.27 -8.93 16.90
N PRO A 179 17.43 -9.38 16.36
CA PRO A 179 17.51 -9.87 14.99
C PRO A 179 16.69 -11.14 14.73
#